data_AF-A0A172QCA4-F1
#
_entry.id   AF-A0A172QCA4-F1
#
_cell.length_a   1.000
_cell.length_b   1.000
_cell.length_c   1.000
_cell.angle_alpha   90.00
_cell.angle_beta   90.00
_cell.angle_gamma   90.00
#
_symmetry.space_group_name_H-M   'P 1'
#
loop_
_entity.id
_entity.type
_entity.pdbx_description
1 polymer ?
#
loop_
_entity_poly.entity_id
_entity_poly.type
_entity_poly.pdbx_seq_one_letter_code
_entity_poly.pdbx_strand_id
1 'polypeptide(L)'
;NLYVLGLDSIKSIQIAAQLRHHGWTMSAVQVMECGTVNAICEFLASHTTVSQLAQYAHNTRIDLPALRWFTQLALPVPNVYNHVIVLKVLPGCPLEQLHNRLHTLIQQQPALHSALDAEGRLLVCDPNVCYPNEVLTEYSTAQWTLAEVIAQCNSMLDVTNGRVFTAALLHAPQPASSTLVLCAHHLCVDMHSWYLILSTLDAV
;
A
#
# COMPACT_ATOMS: atom_id res chain seq x y z
N ASN A 1 -26.09 -17.62 -2.86
CA ASN A 1 -25.99 -16.19 -3.20
C ASN A 1 -24.99 -15.55 -2.24
N LEU A 2 -23.92 -14.96 -2.76
CA LEU A 2 -22.83 -14.36 -1.99
C LEU A 2 -23.25 -13.09 -1.23
N TYR A 3 -24.30 -12.39 -1.66
CA TYR A 3 -24.84 -11.23 -0.92
C TYR A 3 -25.34 -11.59 0.48
N VAL A 4 -25.82 -12.82 0.69
CA VAL A 4 -26.22 -13.33 2.01
C VAL A 4 -25.01 -13.53 2.93
N LEU A 5 -23.81 -13.70 2.35
CA LEU A 5 -22.53 -13.75 3.07
C LEU A 5 -21.87 -12.35 3.16
N GLY A 6 -22.64 -11.31 2.85
CA GLY A 6 -22.22 -9.91 2.91
C GLY A 6 -21.29 -9.50 1.79
N LEU A 7 -21.47 -10.01 0.57
CA LEU A 7 -20.78 -9.48 -0.62
C LEU A 7 -21.13 -8.00 -0.79
N ASP A 8 -20.09 -7.17 -0.88
CA ASP A 8 -20.16 -5.73 -1.12
C ASP A 8 -19.12 -5.33 -2.18
N SER A 9 -18.99 -4.03 -2.45
CA SER A 9 -18.02 -3.52 -3.43
C SER A 9 -16.57 -3.84 -3.06
N ILE A 10 -16.20 -3.80 -1.77
CA ILE A 10 -14.83 -4.05 -1.29
C ILE A 10 -14.49 -5.53 -1.45
N LYS A 11 -15.36 -6.43 -0.99
CA LYS A 11 -15.16 -7.87 -1.15
C LYS A 11 -15.15 -8.28 -2.61
N SER A 12 -15.94 -7.62 -3.46
CA SER A 12 -15.92 -7.87 -4.90
C SER A 12 -14.59 -7.47 -5.54
N ILE A 13 -13.99 -6.35 -5.12
CA ILE A 13 -12.63 -5.95 -5.52
C ILE A 13 -11.60 -6.97 -5.02
N GLN A 14 -11.69 -7.42 -3.77
CA GLN A 14 -10.80 -8.42 -3.18
C GLN A 14 -10.86 -9.76 -3.93
N ILE A 15 -12.06 -10.27 -4.22
CA ILE A 15 -12.26 -11.51 -5.00
C ILE A 15 -11.65 -11.35 -6.39
N ALA A 16 -11.94 -10.25 -7.07
CA ALA A 16 -11.40 -9.98 -8.41
C ALA A 16 -9.86 -9.89 -8.40
N ALA A 17 -9.26 -9.28 -7.36
CA ALA A 17 -7.81 -9.21 -7.21
C ALA A 17 -7.18 -10.59 -6.97
N GLN A 18 -7.78 -11.41 -6.11
CA GLN A 18 -7.33 -12.78 -5.84
C GLN A 18 -7.44 -13.68 -7.07
N LEU A 19 -8.52 -13.55 -7.85
CA LEU A 19 -8.67 -14.26 -9.12
C LEU A 19 -7.56 -13.86 -10.11
N ARG A 20 -7.27 -12.57 -10.26
CA ARG A 20 -6.19 -12.06 -11.13
C ARG A 20 -4.82 -12.57 -10.71
N HIS A 21 -4.55 -12.66 -9.41
CA HIS A 21 -3.31 -13.26 -8.90
C HIS A 21 -3.13 -14.71 -9.36
N HIS A 22 -4.22 -15.45 -9.54
CA HIS A 22 -4.24 -16.83 -10.03
C HIS A 22 -4.42 -16.93 -11.56
N GLY A 23 -4.25 -15.83 -12.30
CA GLY A 23 -4.32 -15.79 -13.76
C GLY A 23 -5.74 -15.66 -14.35
N TRP A 24 -6.76 -15.46 -13.51
CA TRP A 24 -8.15 -15.32 -13.95
C TRP A 24 -8.57 -13.86 -14.02
N THR A 25 -9.06 -13.41 -15.17
CA THR A 25 -9.47 -12.01 -15.34
C THR A 25 -10.96 -11.84 -15.09
N MET A 26 -11.29 -11.04 -14.08
CA MET A 26 -12.66 -10.64 -13.76
C MET A 26 -12.65 -9.25 -13.10
N SER A 27 -13.65 -8.42 -13.40
CA SER A 27 -13.86 -7.13 -12.75
C SER A 27 -14.70 -7.27 -11.48
N ALA A 28 -14.60 -6.31 -10.56
CA ALA A 28 -15.44 -6.29 -9.36
C ALA A 28 -16.94 -6.22 -9.69
N VAL A 29 -17.29 -5.48 -10.75
CA VAL A 29 -18.68 -5.38 -11.25
C VAL A 29 -19.17 -6.75 -11.72
N GLN A 30 -18.35 -7.49 -12.47
CA GLN A 30 -18.70 -8.86 -12.91
C GLN A 30 -18.87 -9.81 -11.72
N VAL A 31 -18.04 -9.70 -10.67
CA VAL A 31 -18.20 -10.49 -9.43
C VAL A 31 -19.58 -10.23 -8.80
N MET A 32 -19.97 -8.95 -8.72
CA MET A 32 -21.27 -8.54 -8.21
C MET A 32 -22.43 -9.06 -9.09
N GLU A 33 -22.31 -8.92 -10.41
CA GLU A 33 -23.32 -9.39 -11.38
C GLU A 33 -23.52 -10.91 -11.29
N CYS A 34 -22.43 -11.68 -11.12
CA CYS A 34 -22.52 -13.14 -10.99
C CYS A 34 -23.21 -13.56 -9.68
N GLY A 35 -22.91 -12.88 -8.56
CA GLY A 35 -23.60 -13.05 -7.27
C GLY A 35 -23.52 -14.45 -6.63
N THR A 36 -22.88 -15.43 -7.26
CA THR A 36 -22.70 -16.81 -6.80
C THR A 36 -21.36 -17.38 -7.27
N VAL A 37 -20.80 -18.33 -6.53
CA VAL A 37 -19.56 -19.02 -6.94
C VAL A 37 -19.74 -19.74 -8.28
N ASN A 38 -20.89 -20.42 -8.48
CA ASN A 38 -21.15 -21.16 -9.71
C ASN A 38 -21.17 -20.23 -10.95
N ALA A 39 -21.86 -19.09 -10.87
CA ALA A 39 -21.89 -18.12 -11.96
C ALA A 39 -20.51 -17.50 -12.24
N ILE A 40 -19.69 -17.27 -11.20
CA ILE A 40 -18.30 -16.83 -11.36
C ILE A 40 -17.50 -17.89 -12.12
N CYS A 41 -17.62 -19.17 -11.76
CA CYS A 41 -16.94 -20.26 -12.45
C CYS A 41 -17.37 -20.37 -13.92
N GLU A 42 -18.66 -20.26 -14.23
CA GLU A 42 -19.20 -20.26 -15.60
C GLU A 42 -18.69 -19.06 -16.42
N PHE A 43 -18.64 -17.87 -15.80
CA PHE A 43 -18.08 -16.67 -16.42
C PHE A 43 -16.60 -16.87 -16.79
N LEU A 44 -15.79 -17.36 -15.85
CA LEU A 44 -14.36 -17.60 -16.06
C LEU A 44 -14.09 -18.71 -17.09
N ALA A 45 -14.93 -19.74 -17.13
CA ALA A 45 -14.82 -20.82 -18.12
C ALA A 45 -15.11 -20.33 -19.55
N SER A 46 -15.97 -19.32 -19.71
CA SER A 46 -16.32 -18.73 -21.02
C SER A 46 -15.41 -17.58 -21.45
N HIS A 47 -14.63 -17.01 -20.52
CA HIS A 47 -13.77 -15.84 -20.75
C HIS A 47 -12.35 -16.12 -20.24
N THR A 48 -11.59 -16.93 -20.98
CA THR A 48 -10.17 -17.20 -20.67
C THR A 48 -9.29 -16.05 -21.15
N THR A 49 -9.35 -14.91 -20.48
CA THR A 49 -8.36 -13.85 -20.67
C THR A 49 -7.29 -14.03 -19.60
N VAL A 50 -6.10 -14.49 -19.99
CA VAL A 50 -4.92 -14.48 -19.11
C VAL A 50 -4.44 -13.04 -19.06
N SER A 51 -4.71 -12.34 -17.96
CA SER A 51 -4.07 -11.05 -17.72
C SER A 51 -2.65 -11.33 -17.25
N GLN A 52 -1.65 -10.90 -18.01
CA GLN A 52 -0.34 -10.66 -17.43
C GLN A 52 -0.48 -9.49 -16.45
N LEU A 53 0.01 -9.65 -15.23
CA LEU A 53 0.20 -8.51 -14.34
C LEU A 53 1.19 -7.57 -15.04
N ALA A 54 0.73 -6.38 -15.43
CA ALA A 54 1.59 -5.38 -16.00
C ALA A 54 2.60 -4.97 -14.92
N GLN A 55 3.85 -5.40 -15.07
CA GLN A 55 4.95 -4.86 -14.29
C GLN A 55 5.27 -3.47 -14.85
N TYR A 56 5.03 -2.45 -14.05
CA TYR A 56 5.45 -1.10 -14.41
C TYR A 56 6.96 -1.00 -14.24
N ALA A 57 7.66 -0.80 -15.36
CA ALA A 57 9.10 -0.57 -15.33
C ALA A 57 9.43 0.78 -14.67
N HIS A 58 10.65 0.92 -14.15
CA HIS A 58 11.14 2.23 -13.71
C HIS A 58 11.06 3.25 -14.85
N ASN A 59 10.83 4.51 -14.49
CA ASN A 59 10.59 5.64 -15.39
C ASN A 59 9.26 5.59 -16.17
N THR A 60 8.38 4.63 -15.87
CA THR A 60 7.01 4.64 -16.38
C THR A 60 6.27 5.85 -15.81
N ARG A 61 5.62 6.60 -16.69
CA ARG A 61 4.73 7.71 -16.32
C ARG A 61 3.30 7.31 -16.52
N ILE A 62 2.47 7.50 -15.49
CA ILE A 62 1.07 7.10 -15.47
C ILE A 62 0.22 8.32 -15.17
N ASP A 63 -0.69 8.61 -16.09
CA ASP A 63 -1.66 9.67 -15.92
C ASP A 63 -2.91 9.13 -15.22
N LEU A 64 -3.16 9.62 -14.02
CA LEU A 64 -4.28 9.20 -13.18
C LEU A 64 -5.20 10.40 -12.93
N PRO A 65 -6.51 10.30 -13.19
CA PRO A 65 -7.45 11.39 -12.91
C PRO A 65 -7.40 11.90 -11.47
N ALA A 66 -7.15 11.00 -10.50
CA ALA A 66 -6.98 11.36 -9.10
C ALA A 66 -5.76 12.27 -8.86
N LEU A 67 -4.66 12.08 -9.59
CA LEU A 67 -3.47 12.94 -9.48
C LEU A 67 -3.69 14.30 -10.13
N ARG A 68 -4.44 14.35 -11.24
CA ARG A 68 -4.87 15.62 -11.84
C ARG A 68 -5.75 16.43 -10.89
N TRP A 69 -6.64 15.77 -10.16
CA TRP A 69 -7.44 16.41 -9.12
C TRP A 69 -6.57 16.86 -7.94
N PHE A 70 -5.64 16.01 -7.49
CA PHE A 70 -4.72 16.34 -6.41
C PHE A 70 -3.90 17.61 -6.71
N THR A 71 -3.35 17.74 -7.93
CA THR A 71 -2.57 18.93 -8.31
C THR A 71 -3.43 20.20 -8.35
N GLN A 72 -4.72 20.08 -8.69
CA GLN A 72 -5.67 21.19 -8.66
C GLN A 72 -6.01 21.68 -7.24
N LEU A 73 -5.80 20.87 -6.20
CA LEU A 73 -5.99 21.31 -4.81
C LEU A 73 -5.01 22.42 -4.41
N ALA A 74 -3.87 22.53 -5.10
CA ALA A 74 -2.83 23.54 -4.85
C ALA A 74 -2.46 23.64 -3.35
N LEU A 75 -2.25 22.49 -2.71
CA LEU A 75 -1.94 22.43 -1.29
C LEU A 75 -0.67 23.24 -0.96
N PRO A 76 -0.65 24.02 0.15
CA PRO A 76 0.52 24.79 0.54
C PRO A 76 1.76 23.93 0.77
N VAL A 77 1.56 22.69 1.23
CA VAL A 77 2.61 21.70 1.45
C VAL A 77 2.16 20.37 0.83
N PRO A 78 2.48 20.12 -0.45
CA PRO A 78 2.04 18.92 -1.16
C PRO A 78 2.48 17.61 -0.51
N ASN A 79 3.59 17.58 0.24
CA ASN A 79 4.05 16.40 0.98
C ASN A 79 3.18 16.05 2.20
N VAL A 80 2.21 16.89 2.56
CA VAL A 80 1.36 16.72 3.74
C VAL A 80 -0.08 16.43 3.29
N TYR A 81 -0.27 15.23 2.76
CA TYR A 81 -1.58 14.65 2.47
C TYR A 81 -1.52 13.15 2.73
N ASN A 82 -1.33 12.81 4.02
CA ASN A 82 -0.79 11.53 4.44
C ASN A 82 -1.80 10.70 5.24
N HIS A 83 -1.69 9.38 5.12
CA HIS A 83 -2.32 8.42 6.00
C HIS A 83 -1.30 7.94 7.04
N VAL A 84 -1.77 7.76 8.28
CA VAL A 84 -0.98 7.21 9.39
C VAL A 84 -1.75 6.05 10.00
N ILE A 85 -1.11 4.87 10.06
CA ILE A 85 -1.61 3.71 10.78
C ILE A 85 -0.65 3.40 11.93
N VAL A 86 -1.20 3.22 13.12
CA VAL A 86 -0.44 2.81 14.31
C VAL A 86 -0.93 1.43 14.76
N LEU A 87 -0.02 0.48 14.81
CA LEU A 87 -0.29 -0.91 15.16
C LEU A 87 0.45 -1.28 16.43
N LYS A 88 -0.16 -2.12 17.26
CA LYS A 88 0.57 -2.81 18.33
C LYS A 88 1.33 -3.99 17.70
N VAL A 89 2.60 -4.12 18.05
CA VAL A 89 3.40 -5.26 17.61
C VAL A 89 3.13 -6.43 18.55
N LEU A 90 2.55 -7.50 18.00
CA LEU A 90 2.34 -8.72 18.76
C LEU A 90 3.68 -9.47 18.94
N PRO A 91 3.85 -10.20 20.06
CA PRO A 91 4.99 -11.08 20.24
C PRO A 91 5.11 -12.08 19.08
N GLY A 92 6.34 -12.36 18.63
CA GLY A 92 6.60 -13.40 17.62
C GLY A 92 6.92 -12.91 16.21
N CYS A 93 7.02 -11.60 15.98
CA CYS A 93 7.60 -11.04 14.75
C CYS A 93 9.04 -10.57 15.03
N PRO A 94 10.08 -11.32 14.60
CA PRO A 94 11.46 -10.87 14.68
C PRO A 94 11.67 -9.57 13.89
N LEU A 95 12.44 -8.63 14.45
CA LEU A 95 12.74 -7.34 13.82
C LEU A 95 13.32 -7.50 12.40
N GLU A 96 14.20 -8.48 12.19
CA GLU A 96 14.78 -8.80 10.90
C GLU A 96 13.71 -9.20 9.86
N GLN A 97 12.70 -9.97 10.26
CA GLN A 97 11.60 -10.34 9.37
C GLN A 97 10.77 -9.12 8.99
N LEU A 98 10.52 -8.22 9.94
CA LEU A 98 9.80 -6.97 9.65
C LEU A 98 10.57 -6.10 8.66
N HIS A 99 11.88 -5.92 8.84
CA HIS A 99 12.74 -5.24 7.87
C HIS A 99 12.63 -5.87 6.48
N ASN A 100 12.78 -7.19 6.39
CA ASN A 100 12.72 -7.92 5.11
C ASN A 100 11.36 -7.81 4.42
N ARG A 101 10.26 -7.89 5.17
CA ARG A 101 8.89 -7.75 4.64
C ARG A 101 8.64 -6.35 4.13
N LEU A 102 9.03 -5.31 4.87
CA LEU A 102 8.91 -3.92 4.43
C LEU A 102 9.77 -3.64 3.19
N HIS A 103 11.01 -4.12 3.18
CA HIS A 103 11.87 -4.00 2.01
C HIS A 103 11.25 -4.68 0.78
N THR A 104 10.77 -5.93 0.94
CA THR A 104 10.12 -6.67 -0.14
C THR A 104 8.86 -5.97 -0.65
N LEU A 105 8.04 -5.46 0.25
CA LEU A 105 6.83 -4.69 -0.09
C LEU A 105 7.19 -3.48 -0.96
N ILE A 106 8.23 -2.72 -0.57
CA ILE A 106 8.69 -1.55 -1.33
C ILE A 106 9.20 -1.97 -2.71
N GLN A 107 10.00 -3.03 -2.81
CA GLN A 107 10.54 -3.50 -4.10
C GLN A 107 9.45 -4.02 -5.05
N GLN A 108 8.37 -4.60 -4.52
CA GLN A 108 7.33 -5.25 -5.32
C GLN A 108 6.16 -4.32 -5.70
N GLN A 109 6.01 -3.18 -5.03
CA GLN A 109 4.84 -2.30 -5.20
C GLN A 109 5.26 -0.94 -5.79
N PRO A 110 5.21 -0.76 -7.13
CA PRO A 110 5.54 0.47 -7.84
C PRO A 110 4.99 1.75 -7.21
N ALA A 111 3.75 1.71 -6.70
CA ALA A 111 3.11 2.85 -6.06
C ALA A 111 3.90 3.37 -4.84
N LEU A 112 4.53 2.50 -4.05
CA LEU A 112 5.25 2.88 -2.83
C LEU A 112 6.63 3.49 -3.10
N HIS A 113 7.09 3.47 -4.34
CA HIS A 113 8.30 4.15 -4.79
C HIS A 113 8.01 4.98 -6.04
N SER A 114 6.93 5.76 -5.97
CA SER A 114 6.49 6.64 -7.06
C SER A 114 6.54 8.11 -6.68
N ALA A 115 6.95 8.95 -7.61
CA ALA A 115 6.97 10.40 -7.49
C ALA A 115 5.83 11.06 -8.27
N LEU A 116 5.54 12.32 -7.92
CA LEU A 116 4.75 13.25 -8.72
C LEU A 116 5.70 14.02 -9.63
N ASP A 117 5.55 13.87 -10.94
CA ASP A 117 6.35 14.63 -11.91
C ASP A 117 5.84 16.07 -12.09
N ALA A 118 6.60 16.88 -12.84
CA ALA A 118 6.28 18.28 -13.09
C ALA A 118 4.95 18.49 -13.84
N GLU A 119 4.47 17.46 -14.55
CA GLU A 119 3.20 17.47 -15.27
C GLU A 119 2.03 16.92 -14.44
N GLY A 120 2.27 16.57 -13.17
CA GLY A 120 1.25 16.04 -12.27
C GLY A 120 0.92 14.57 -12.49
N ARG A 121 1.82 13.80 -13.10
CA ARG A 121 1.67 12.36 -13.34
C ARG A 121 2.43 11.56 -12.29
N LEU A 122 2.04 10.29 -12.14
CA LEU A 122 2.82 9.33 -11.36
C LEU A 122 4.07 8.95 -12.16
N LEU A 123 5.25 9.01 -11.54
CA LEU A 123 6.50 8.50 -12.07
C LEU A 123 6.96 7.33 -11.19
N VAL A 124 7.04 6.12 -11.75
CA VAL A 124 7.61 4.98 -11.04
C VAL A 124 9.12 5.15 -10.98
N CYS A 125 9.68 5.24 -9.77
CA CYS A 125 11.10 5.47 -9.54
C CYS A 125 11.83 4.16 -9.22
N ASP A 126 13.17 4.22 -9.18
CA ASP A 126 13.97 3.14 -8.62
C ASP A 126 13.82 3.13 -7.08
N PRO A 127 13.34 2.04 -6.47
CA PRO A 127 13.13 1.98 -5.03
C PRO A 127 14.43 2.20 -4.24
N ASN A 128 15.60 1.81 -4.77
CA ASN A 128 16.88 1.99 -4.07
C ASN A 128 17.33 3.46 -4.06
N VAL A 129 16.82 4.28 -4.99
CA VAL A 129 17.06 5.72 -5.01
C VAL A 129 16.09 6.44 -4.07
N CYS A 130 14.82 6.03 -4.04
CA CYS A 130 13.81 6.58 -3.11
C CYS A 130 14.11 6.22 -1.65
N TYR A 131 14.70 5.05 -1.44
CA TYR A 131 15.02 4.46 -0.14
C TYR A 131 16.49 4.06 -0.08
N PRO A 132 17.42 5.04 -0.04
CA PRO A 132 18.86 4.75 0.03
C PRO A 132 19.26 4.12 1.37
N ASN A 133 18.42 4.31 2.40
CA ASN A 133 18.49 3.63 3.69
C ASN A 133 17.26 2.73 3.85
N GLU A 134 17.25 1.90 4.89
CA GLU A 134 16.09 1.08 5.24
C GLU A 134 14.82 1.92 5.48
N VAL A 135 13.67 1.34 5.15
CA VAL A 135 12.35 1.98 5.24
C VAL A 135 11.87 2.08 6.69
N LEU A 136 12.33 1.16 7.55
CA LEU A 136 12.00 1.11 8.96
C LEU A 136 13.06 1.89 9.75
N THR A 137 12.62 2.78 10.63
CA THR A 137 13.49 3.46 11.61
C THR A 137 13.08 3.10 13.03
N GLU A 138 14.04 2.87 13.89
CA GLU A 138 13.77 2.45 15.27
C GLU A 138 13.92 3.62 16.25
N TYR A 139 12.99 3.70 17.19
CA TYR A 139 12.93 4.71 18.25
C TYR A 139 12.69 4.04 19.61
N SER A 140 13.02 4.74 20.69
CA SER A 140 12.74 4.28 22.06
C SER A 140 11.83 5.26 22.78
N THR A 141 10.83 4.75 23.50
CA THR A 141 9.94 5.57 24.33
C THR A 141 10.66 6.29 25.47
N ALA A 142 11.93 5.96 25.74
CA ALA A 142 12.76 6.68 26.69
C ALA A 142 13.14 8.10 26.22
N GLN A 143 13.12 8.33 24.90
CA GLN A 143 13.57 9.58 24.28
C GLN A 143 12.52 10.20 23.36
N TRP A 144 11.60 9.40 22.83
CA TRP A 144 10.63 9.83 21.83
C TRP A 144 9.21 9.47 22.26
N THR A 145 8.28 10.39 22.03
CA THR A 145 6.86 10.14 22.11
C THR A 145 6.31 9.61 20.78
N LEU A 146 5.16 8.94 20.81
CA LEU A 146 4.48 8.49 19.59
C LEU A 146 4.19 9.66 18.62
N ALA A 147 3.80 10.82 19.16
CA ALA A 147 3.50 12.00 18.35
C ALA A 147 4.75 12.52 17.61
N GLU A 148 5.91 12.56 18.28
CA GLU A 148 7.18 12.95 17.66
C GLU A 148 7.61 11.96 16.58
N VAL A 149 7.45 10.64 16.82
CA VAL A 149 7.73 9.62 15.82
C VAL A 149 6.83 9.77 14.59
N ILE A 150 5.52 10.00 14.79
CA ILE A 150 4.59 10.24 13.67
C ILE A 150 4.98 11.51 12.89
N ALA A 151 5.33 12.60 13.58
CA ALA A 151 5.77 13.84 12.95
C ALA A 151 7.05 13.61 12.13
N GLN A 152 8.00 12.86 12.68
CA GLN A 152 9.24 12.51 12.01
C GLN A 152 9.01 11.62 10.78
N CYS A 153 8.10 10.65 10.86
CA CYS A 153 7.75 9.81 9.71
C CYS A 153 7.10 10.65 8.59
N ASN A 154 6.24 11.61 8.93
CA ASN A 154 5.59 12.50 7.96
C ASN A 154 6.58 13.48 7.31
N SER A 155 7.53 14.04 8.08
CA SER A 155 8.50 15.01 7.55
C SER A 155 9.49 14.38 6.57
N MET A 156 9.69 13.07 6.67
CA MET A 156 10.53 12.28 5.78
C MET A 156 9.88 11.94 4.44
N LEU A 157 8.57 12.18 4.27
CA LEU A 157 7.88 11.91 3.01
C LEU A 157 8.20 12.99 1.98
N ASP A 158 8.50 12.55 0.76
CA ASP A 158 8.82 13.42 -0.36
C ASP A 158 8.19 12.87 -1.64
N VAL A 159 7.11 13.50 -2.07
CA VAL A 159 6.38 13.09 -3.28
C VAL A 159 7.16 13.40 -4.55
N THR A 160 8.18 14.26 -4.51
CA THR A 160 8.97 14.62 -5.70
C THR A 160 10.09 13.61 -5.94
N ASN A 161 10.66 13.06 -4.86
CA ASN A 161 11.75 12.08 -4.93
C ASN A 161 11.28 10.62 -4.74
N GLY A 162 9.96 10.40 -4.64
CA GLY A 162 9.35 9.07 -4.61
C GLY A 162 9.42 8.37 -3.26
N ARG A 163 9.87 9.06 -2.20
CA ARG A 163 9.84 8.54 -0.83
C ARG A 163 8.46 8.77 -0.22
N VAL A 164 7.49 7.97 -0.64
CA VAL A 164 6.05 8.18 -0.34
C VAL A 164 5.51 7.26 0.75
N PHE A 165 6.36 6.45 1.35
CA PHE A 165 6.06 5.55 2.47
C PHE A 165 7.19 5.58 3.49
N THR A 166 6.89 5.56 4.78
CA THR A 166 7.86 5.42 5.88
C THR A 166 7.31 4.49 6.96
N ALA A 167 8.20 3.79 7.65
CA ALA A 167 7.85 2.95 8.79
C ALA A 167 8.73 3.29 9.98
N ALA A 168 8.17 3.21 11.19
CA ALA A 168 8.92 3.35 12.41
C ALA A 168 8.48 2.37 13.49
N LEU A 169 9.44 1.76 14.17
CA LEU A 169 9.19 0.93 15.34
C LEU A 169 9.56 1.72 16.60
N LEU A 170 8.55 2.03 17.42
CA LEU A 170 8.74 2.66 18.71
C LEU A 170 8.75 1.58 19.79
N HIS A 171 9.95 1.28 20.28
CA HIS A 171 10.21 0.29 21.32
C HIS A 171 9.75 0.78 22.68
N ALA A 172 8.87 0.01 23.31
CA ALA A 172 8.47 0.19 24.69
C ALA A 172 9.33 -0.68 25.64
N PRO A 173 9.41 -0.36 26.95
CA PRO A 173 10.18 -1.17 27.91
C PRO A 173 9.71 -2.62 27.97
N GLN A 174 8.41 -2.85 27.77
CA GLN A 174 7.85 -4.17 27.55
C GLN A 174 7.68 -4.39 26.04
N PRO A 175 8.31 -5.41 25.43
CA PRO A 175 8.27 -5.61 23.98
C PRO A 175 6.86 -5.67 23.38
N ALA A 176 5.91 -6.29 24.09
CA ALA A 176 4.50 -6.41 23.66
C ALA A 176 3.72 -5.07 23.61
N SER A 177 4.32 -4.00 24.14
CA SER A 177 3.77 -2.63 24.09
C SER A 177 4.42 -1.78 23.00
N SER A 178 5.36 -2.34 22.23
CA SER A 178 5.99 -1.64 21.12
C SER A 178 4.96 -1.37 20.02
N THR A 179 5.14 -0.25 19.33
CA THR A 179 4.18 0.20 18.29
C THR A 179 4.89 0.37 16.96
N LEU A 180 4.25 -0.14 15.91
CA LEU A 180 4.66 0.09 14.53
C LEU A 180 3.83 1.24 13.98
N VAL A 181 4.50 2.30 13.54
CA VAL A 181 3.92 3.44 12.84
C VAL A 181 4.22 3.28 11.36
N LEU A 182 3.17 3.30 10.54
CA LEU A 182 3.27 3.31 9.08
C LEU A 182 2.67 4.62 8.59
N CYS A 183 3.46 5.39 7.84
CA CYS A 183 3.01 6.62 7.20
C CYS A 183 3.12 6.46 5.69
N ALA A 184 2.11 6.89 4.96
CA ALA A 184 2.13 6.86 3.51
C ALA A 184 1.42 8.08 2.93
N HIS A 185 1.97 8.64 1.88
CA HIS A 185 1.32 9.73 1.16
C HIS A 185 0.10 9.18 0.40
N HIS A 186 -1.02 9.89 0.42
CA HIS A 186 -2.27 9.46 -0.24
C HIS A 186 -2.12 9.33 -1.78
N LEU A 187 -1.02 9.83 -2.34
CA LEU A 187 -0.60 9.60 -3.73
C LEU A 187 -0.42 8.10 -4.05
N CYS A 188 0.04 7.30 -3.08
CA CYS A 188 0.36 5.88 -3.28
C CYS A 188 -0.61 4.91 -2.61
N VAL A 189 -1.46 5.39 -1.70
CA VAL A 189 -2.37 4.54 -0.91
C VAL A 189 -3.80 5.06 -0.87
N ASP A 190 -4.73 4.11 -0.83
CA ASP A 190 -6.10 4.30 -0.36
C ASP A 190 -6.40 3.27 0.75
N MET A 191 -7.68 3.17 1.15
CA MET A 191 -8.10 2.22 2.18
C MET A 191 -7.92 0.75 1.76
N HIS A 192 -8.05 0.43 0.46
CA HIS A 192 -7.80 -0.91 -0.05
C HIS A 192 -6.30 -1.22 -0.13
N SER A 193 -5.47 -0.25 -0.51
CA SER A 193 -4.01 -0.37 -0.47
C SER A 193 -3.52 -0.77 0.92
N TRP A 194 -4.07 -0.15 1.97
CA TRP A 194 -3.73 -0.50 3.35
C TRP A 194 -4.07 -1.95 3.71
N TYR A 195 -5.21 -2.47 3.25
CA TYR A 195 -5.54 -3.88 3.45
C TYR A 195 -4.48 -4.81 2.85
N LEU A 196 -4.00 -4.51 1.64
CA LEU A 196 -2.94 -5.30 0.97
C LEU A 196 -1.59 -5.17 1.68
N ILE A 197 -1.20 -3.95 2.07
CA ILE A 197 0.03 -3.68 2.83
C ILE A 197 0.02 -4.48 4.13
N LEU A 198 -1.05 -4.37 4.92
CA LEU A 198 -1.16 -5.05 6.21
C LEU A 198 -1.20 -6.57 6.05
N SER A 199 -1.89 -7.09 5.03
CA SER A 199 -1.92 -8.52 4.74
C SER A 199 -0.53 -9.06 4.36
N THR A 200 0.25 -8.28 3.61
CA THR A 200 1.63 -8.65 3.23
C THR A 200 2.57 -8.63 4.44
N LEU A 201 2.37 -7.70 5.37
CA LEU A 201 3.16 -7.63 6.60
C LEU A 201 2.81 -8.77 7.58
N ASP A 202 1.58 -9.25 7.58
CA ASP A 202 1.11 -10.34 8.44
C ASP A 202 1.43 -11.74 7.88
N ALA A 203 1.54 -11.87 6.54
CA ALA A 203 1.82 -13.14 5.87
C ALA A 203 3.10 -13.80 6.42
N VAL A 204 2.94 -15.02 6.97
CA VAL A 204 4.01 -15.81 7.63
C VAL A 204 5.09 -16.21 6.64
#